data_AF-A0A7K3NK26-F1
#
_entry.id   AF-A0A7K3NK26-F1
#
_cell.length_a   1.000
_cell.length_b   1.000
_cell.length_c   1.000
_cell.angle_alpha   90.00
_cell.angle_beta   90.00
_cell.angle_gamma   90.00
#
_symmetry.space_group_name_H-M   'P 1'
#
loop_
_entity.id
_entity.type
_entity.pdbx_description
1 polymer ?
#
loop_
_entity_poly.entity_id
_entity_poly.type
_entity_poly.pdbx_seq_one_letter_code
_entity_poly.pdbx_strand_id
1 'polypeptide(L)'
;MDDSRLNISEFLRAWHFAGVRHFFIDKTDDSILLNQHRPTQWKSPWCIYFEKVPASAFLFFTYYDLGKDLAGHGDSERRNFLRRFIPFFQLPKGSIAFWPLAIYVNSTYQEQIQDFLKTITYFSPSLIVCFGNDCELAINKASSVEQVKHLNFFYYHHFEQLFNSSDNDLSLLAKQILSQVPNR
;
A
#
# COMPACT_ATOMS: atom_id res chain seq x y z
N MET A 1 14.55 -3.62 -34.78
CA MET A 1 15.06 -3.82 -33.41
C MET A 1 15.98 -5.02 -33.44
N ASP A 2 17.15 -4.91 -32.84
CA ASP A 2 18.16 -5.96 -32.80
C ASP A 2 17.82 -6.94 -31.66
N ASP A 3 17.25 -8.11 -32.02
CA ASP A 3 16.72 -9.14 -31.11
C ASP A 3 17.81 -9.97 -30.39
N SER A 4 19.09 -9.65 -30.61
CA SER A 4 20.24 -10.39 -30.05
C SER A 4 20.43 -10.24 -28.54
N ARG A 5 19.62 -9.41 -27.86
CA ARG A 5 19.76 -9.10 -26.42
C ARG A 5 18.75 -9.81 -25.51
N LEU A 6 17.75 -10.49 -26.06
CA LEU A 6 16.73 -11.18 -25.27
C LEU A 6 17.14 -12.64 -25.07
N ASN A 7 17.54 -12.98 -23.84
CA ASN A 7 17.81 -14.37 -23.45
C ASN A 7 16.47 -15.12 -23.24
N ILE A 8 15.84 -15.50 -24.35
CA ILE A 8 14.53 -16.17 -24.38
C ILE A 8 14.75 -17.67 -24.23
N SER A 9 14.12 -18.27 -23.22
CA SER A 9 14.08 -19.72 -23.05
C SER A 9 13.48 -20.42 -24.27
N GLU A 10 13.96 -21.62 -24.57
CA GLU A 10 13.60 -22.36 -25.79
C GLU A 10 12.08 -22.56 -25.93
N PHE A 11 11.38 -22.80 -24.83
CA PHE A 11 9.92 -22.98 -24.81
C PHE A 11 9.12 -21.70 -25.16
N LEU A 12 9.70 -20.51 -25.01
CA LEU A 12 9.03 -19.24 -25.32
C LEU A 12 9.35 -18.71 -26.73
N ARG A 13 10.32 -19.32 -27.44
CA ARG A 13 10.72 -18.88 -28.78
C ARG A 13 9.60 -18.98 -29.81
N ALA A 14 8.80 -20.05 -29.77
CA ALA A 14 7.71 -20.24 -30.72
C ALA A 14 6.66 -19.11 -30.62
N TRP A 15 6.34 -18.68 -29.41
CA TRP A 15 5.44 -17.57 -29.14
C TRP A 15 6.03 -16.21 -29.53
N HIS A 16 7.35 -16.03 -29.31
CA HIS A 16 8.06 -14.84 -29.79
C HIS A 16 8.05 -14.74 -31.32
N PHE A 17 8.32 -15.82 -32.05
CA PHE A 17 8.26 -15.82 -33.52
C PHE A 17 6.84 -15.59 -34.05
N ALA A 18 5.81 -15.98 -33.30
CA ALA A 18 4.42 -15.67 -33.59
C ALA A 18 4.02 -14.20 -33.28
N GLY A 19 4.96 -13.35 -32.86
CA GLY A 19 4.71 -11.93 -32.59
C GLY A 19 4.12 -11.65 -31.21
N VAL A 20 4.01 -12.65 -30.32
CA VAL A 20 3.50 -12.45 -28.96
C VAL A 20 4.60 -11.85 -28.10
N ARG A 21 4.44 -10.60 -27.69
CA ARG A 21 5.43 -9.83 -26.91
C ARG A 21 5.08 -9.70 -25.41
N HIS A 22 3.83 -9.92 -25.04
CA HIS A 22 3.32 -9.70 -23.66
C HIS A 22 3.90 -10.64 -22.60
N PHE A 23 4.51 -11.77 -22.97
CA PHE A 23 5.16 -12.67 -22.01
C PHE A 23 6.53 -12.16 -21.53
N PHE A 24 7.13 -11.26 -22.30
CA PHE A 24 8.42 -10.66 -21.99
C PHE A 24 8.15 -9.30 -21.39
N ILE A 25 7.62 -9.29 -20.15
CA ILE A 25 7.59 -8.07 -19.35
C ILE A 25 9.04 -7.68 -19.14
N ASP A 26 9.45 -6.63 -19.83
CA ASP A 26 10.76 -6.06 -19.70
C ASP A 26 10.86 -5.55 -18.25
N LYS A 27 11.60 -6.26 -17.39
CA LYS A 27 11.84 -5.81 -16.00
C LYS A 27 12.51 -4.43 -15.94
N THR A 28 12.95 -3.94 -17.09
CA THR A 28 13.50 -2.61 -17.30
C THR A 28 12.46 -1.50 -17.36
N ASP A 29 11.18 -1.73 -17.66
CA ASP A 29 10.22 -0.60 -17.79
C ASP A 29 9.52 -0.21 -16.49
N ASP A 30 9.17 -1.16 -15.61
CA ASP A 30 8.62 -0.80 -14.29
C ASP A 30 9.66 -0.11 -13.40
N SER A 31 10.93 -0.50 -13.55
CA SER A 31 12.04 0.10 -12.78
C SER A 31 12.47 1.47 -13.32
N ILE A 32 12.20 1.80 -14.60
CA ILE A 32 12.44 3.13 -15.16
C ILE A 32 11.28 4.08 -14.84
N LEU A 33 10.02 3.61 -14.82
CA LEU A 33 8.88 4.41 -14.39
C LEU A 33 8.87 4.71 -12.88
N LEU A 34 9.30 3.76 -12.04
CA LEU A 34 9.49 4.00 -10.59
C LEU A 34 10.68 4.93 -10.30
N ASN A 35 11.69 4.99 -11.18
CA ASN A 35 12.86 5.87 -11.00
C ASN A 35 12.67 7.29 -11.55
N GLN A 36 11.76 7.52 -12.50
CA GLN A 36 11.58 8.84 -13.12
C GLN A 36 10.81 9.86 -12.26
N HIS A 37 10.18 9.42 -11.18
CA HIS A 37 9.47 10.31 -10.28
C HIS A 37 9.68 9.97 -8.81
N ARG A 38 10.91 9.74 -8.33
CA ARG A 38 11.15 9.97 -6.90
C ARG A 38 10.82 11.45 -6.71
N PRO A 39 9.72 11.82 -6.02
CA PRO A 39 9.39 13.21 -5.86
C PRO A 39 10.46 13.78 -4.93
N THR A 40 11.47 14.42 -5.51
CA THR A 40 12.57 15.13 -4.84
C THR A 40 12.08 16.25 -3.93
N GLN A 41 10.75 16.41 -3.82
CA GLN A 41 10.03 17.41 -3.06
C GLN A 41 9.45 16.88 -1.73
N TRP A 42 9.42 15.56 -1.49
CA TRP A 42 8.82 15.03 -0.27
C TRP A 42 9.73 15.32 0.92
N LYS A 43 9.25 16.22 1.79
CA LYS A 43 9.95 16.61 3.01
C LYS A 43 9.93 15.48 4.03
N SER A 44 10.91 15.47 4.93
CA SER A 44 10.88 14.59 6.10
C SER A 44 9.56 14.80 6.89
N PRO A 45 8.91 13.72 7.38
CA PRO A 45 9.35 12.33 7.36
C PRO A 45 8.88 11.51 6.14
N TRP A 46 8.14 12.09 5.19
CA TRP A 46 7.51 11.37 4.08
C TRP A 46 8.48 10.66 3.14
N CYS A 47 9.64 11.27 2.87
CA CYS A 47 10.69 10.64 2.07
C CYS A 47 11.20 9.33 2.72
N ILE A 48 11.29 9.29 4.05
CA ILE A 48 11.73 8.11 4.80
C ILE A 48 10.69 7.00 4.71
N TYR A 49 9.41 7.35 4.76
CA TYR A 49 8.33 6.38 4.59
C TYR A 49 8.28 5.83 3.17
N PHE A 50 8.45 6.71 2.17
CA PHE A 50 8.46 6.33 0.75
C PHE A 50 9.49 5.25 0.45
N GLU A 51 10.72 5.42 0.95
CA GLU A 51 11.81 4.46 0.73
C GLU A 51 11.51 3.06 1.31
N LYS A 52 10.55 2.95 2.23
CA LYS A 52 10.11 1.68 2.82
C LYS A 52 8.96 1.02 2.08
N VAL A 53 8.33 1.71 1.12
CA VAL A 53 7.21 1.16 0.35
C VAL A 53 7.75 0.20 -0.71
N PRO A 54 7.39 -1.09 -0.68
CA PRO A 54 7.79 -2.02 -1.73
C PRO A 54 7.16 -1.64 -3.07
N ALA A 55 7.92 -1.74 -4.16
CA ALA A 55 7.43 -1.49 -5.53
C ALA A 55 6.22 -2.39 -5.91
N SER A 56 6.12 -3.58 -5.31
CA SER A 56 5.04 -4.53 -5.53
C SER A 56 3.79 -4.29 -4.68
N ALA A 57 3.78 -3.25 -3.84
CA ALA A 57 2.68 -3.02 -2.91
C ALA A 57 1.44 -2.53 -3.65
N PHE A 58 0.31 -3.19 -3.42
CA PHE A 58 -0.99 -2.80 -3.98
C PHE A 58 -2.07 -2.67 -2.91
N LEU A 59 -1.81 -3.15 -1.69
CA LEU A 59 -2.70 -3.04 -0.54
C LEU A 59 -2.04 -2.12 0.50
N PHE A 60 -2.69 -1.01 0.83
CA PHE A 60 -2.13 -0.02 1.75
C PHE A 60 -2.89 -0.05 3.06
N PHE A 61 -2.21 -0.17 4.19
CA PHE A 61 -2.80 -0.05 5.51
C PHE A 61 -2.52 1.33 6.09
N THR A 62 -3.55 1.93 6.66
CA THR A 62 -3.46 3.20 7.36
C THR A 62 -4.36 3.21 8.60
N TYR A 63 -3.92 3.95 9.62
CA TYR A 63 -4.64 4.22 10.87
C TYR A 63 -4.03 5.48 11.50
N TYR A 64 -4.76 6.12 12.40
CA TYR A 64 -4.40 7.44 12.93
C TYR A 64 -3.00 7.45 13.60
N ASP A 65 -2.72 6.44 14.41
CA ASP A 65 -1.45 6.31 15.14
C ASP A 65 -0.25 5.88 14.30
N LEU A 66 -0.43 5.52 13.03
CA LEU A 66 0.60 4.88 12.22
C LEU A 66 1.87 5.75 12.10
N GLY A 67 1.73 7.08 12.01
CA GLY A 67 2.89 7.98 11.95
C GLY A 67 3.75 7.92 13.21
N LYS A 68 3.14 7.74 14.38
CA LYS A 68 3.86 7.56 15.65
C LYS A 68 4.57 6.22 15.68
N ASP A 69 3.91 5.17 15.20
CA ASP A 69 4.49 3.84 15.16
C ASP A 69 5.69 3.77 14.21
N LEU A 70 5.59 4.40 13.04
CA LEU A 70 6.67 4.49 12.07
C LEU A 70 7.83 5.39 12.51
N ALA A 71 7.57 6.35 13.41
CA ALA A 71 8.59 7.21 14.02
C ALA A 71 9.40 6.52 15.15
N GLY A 72 9.17 5.23 15.39
CA GLY A 72 9.90 4.47 16.41
C GLY A 72 9.22 4.42 17.77
N HIS A 73 8.02 5.00 17.91
CA HIS A 73 7.20 4.96 19.12
C HIS A 73 6.07 3.93 19.00
N GLY A 74 6.37 2.80 18.36
CA GLY A 74 5.42 1.75 18.02
C GLY A 74 4.79 1.05 19.22
N ASP A 75 3.47 1.08 19.29
CA ASP A 75 2.69 0.36 20.29
C ASP A 75 2.84 -1.17 20.16
N SER A 76 2.92 -1.86 21.30
CA SER A 76 3.14 -3.31 21.33
C SER A 76 1.91 -4.11 20.93
N GLU A 77 0.70 -3.65 21.29
CA GLU A 77 -0.54 -4.34 20.96
C GLU A 77 -0.80 -4.28 19.46
N ARG A 78 -0.68 -3.10 18.85
CA ARG A 78 -0.78 -2.93 17.39
C ARG A 78 0.24 -3.76 16.64
N ARG A 79 1.49 -3.79 17.11
CA ARG A 79 2.55 -4.60 16.50
C ARG A 79 2.23 -6.10 16.56
N ASN A 80 1.76 -6.58 17.72
CA ASN A 80 1.36 -7.97 17.91
C ASN A 80 0.16 -8.34 17.03
N PHE A 81 -0.84 -7.46 16.98
CA PHE A 81 -1.98 -7.60 16.09
C PHE A 81 -1.54 -7.70 14.62
N LEU A 82 -0.77 -6.73 14.12
CA LEU A 82 -0.35 -6.71 12.70
C LEU A 82 0.46 -7.95 12.34
N ARG A 83 1.35 -8.40 13.22
CA ARG A 83 2.13 -9.63 13.03
C ARG A 83 1.24 -10.88 12.94
N ARG A 84 0.13 -10.92 13.70
CA ARG A 84 -0.86 -12.00 13.65
C ARG A 84 -1.79 -11.89 12.44
N PHE A 85 -2.15 -10.68 12.05
CA PHE A 85 -3.17 -10.41 11.04
C PHE A 85 -2.65 -10.55 9.60
N ILE A 86 -1.48 -10.00 9.30
CA ILE A 86 -0.89 -9.99 7.95
C ILE A 86 -0.79 -11.40 7.32
N PRO A 87 -0.39 -12.47 8.05
CA PRO A 87 -0.33 -13.81 7.48
C PRO A 87 -1.64 -14.34 6.88
N PHE A 88 -2.81 -13.90 7.39
CA PHE A 88 -4.10 -14.36 6.87
C PHE A 88 -4.38 -13.92 5.43
N PHE A 89 -3.69 -12.87 4.95
CA PHE A 89 -3.82 -12.42 3.57
C PHE A 89 -3.16 -13.38 2.57
N GLN A 90 -2.18 -14.18 3.01
CA GLN A 90 -1.43 -15.13 2.16
C GLN A 90 -0.88 -14.50 0.86
N LEU A 91 -0.55 -13.20 0.92
CA LEU A 91 -0.01 -12.47 -0.22
C LEU A 91 1.52 -12.63 -0.32
N PRO A 92 2.10 -12.45 -1.53
CA PRO A 92 3.54 -12.34 -1.68
C PRO A 92 4.15 -11.27 -0.76
N LYS A 93 5.40 -11.51 -0.36
CA LYS A 93 6.14 -10.52 0.45
C LYS A 93 6.23 -9.20 -0.32
N GLY A 94 5.85 -8.11 0.35
CA GLY A 94 5.86 -6.77 -0.24
C GLY A 94 4.57 -6.36 -0.94
N SER A 95 3.50 -7.16 -0.88
CA SER A 95 2.18 -6.76 -1.40
C SER A 95 1.46 -5.73 -0.53
N ILE A 96 1.81 -5.67 0.77
CA ILE A 96 1.22 -4.74 1.74
C ILE A 96 2.23 -3.65 2.09
N ALA A 97 1.79 -2.39 2.03
CA ALA A 97 2.54 -1.24 2.52
C ALA A 97 1.79 -0.52 3.64
N PHE A 98 2.53 0.21 4.47
CA PHE A 98 1.99 1.05 5.53
C PHE A 98 2.20 2.50 5.16
N TRP A 99 1.13 3.29 5.16
CA TRP A 99 1.20 4.70 4.79
C TRP A 99 0.42 5.59 5.75
N PRO A 100 1.09 6.48 6.52
CA PRO A 100 0.44 7.26 7.56
C PRO A 100 -0.40 8.40 6.97
N LEU A 101 -1.55 8.71 7.58
CA LEU A 101 -2.34 9.91 7.27
C LEU A 101 -1.99 11.09 8.20
N ALA A 102 -1.49 10.79 9.39
CA ALA A 102 -1.01 11.73 10.38
C ALA A 102 0.44 11.42 10.73
N ILE A 103 1.25 12.46 10.93
CA ILE A 103 2.64 12.34 11.38
C ILE A 103 2.74 12.68 12.86
N TYR A 104 3.71 12.07 13.55
CA TYR A 104 4.00 12.35 14.95
C TYR A 104 5.27 13.19 15.05
N VAL A 105 5.11 14.46 15.42
CA VAL A 105 6.20 15.43 15.52
C VAL A 105 6.06 16.20 16.82
N ASN A 106 7.16 16.34 17.58
CA ASN A 106 7.18 17.08 18.85
C ASN A 106 6.07 16.66 19.81
N SER A 107 5.85 15.35 19.94
CA SER A 107 4.81 14.74 20.78
C SER A 107 3.36 15.07 20.39
N THR A 108 3.14 15.62 19.19
CA THR A 108 1.82 15.97 18.67
C THR A 108 1.52 15.23 17.38
N TYR A 109 0.24 14.89 17.16
CA TYR A 109 -0.23 14.39 15.88
C TYR A 109 -0.56 15.56 14.97
N GLN A 110 -0.11 15.46 13.72
CA GLN A 110 -0.45 16.43 12.68
C GLN A 110 -1.02 15.67 11.49
N GLU A 111 -2.31 15.86 11.23
CA GLU A 111 -2.97 15.38 10.02
C GLU A 111 -2.38 16.07 8.80
N GLN A 112 -2.01 15.28 7.80
CA GLN A 112 -1.34 15.75 6.59
C GLN A 112 -2.06 15.17 5.38
N ILE A 113 -3.39 15.36 5.34
CA ILE A 113 -4.25 14.63 4.40
C ILE A 113 -3.93 14.98 2.95
N GLN A 114 -3.54 16.21 2.65
CA GLN A 114 -3.15 16.59 1.30
C GLN A 114 -1.91 15.83 0.82
N ASP A 115 -0.93 15.60 1.69
CA ASP A 115 0.25 14.81 1.35
C ASP A 115 -0.10 13.32 1.27
N PHE A 116 -0.92 12.81 2.19
CA PHE A 116 -1.49 11.46 2.11
C PHE A 116 -2.21 11.20 0.78
N LEU A 117 -3.09 12.11 0.34
CA LEU A 117 -3.83 11.93 -0.92
C LEU A 117 -2.90 11.98 -2.14
N LYS A 118 -2.00 12.96 -2.22
CA LYS A 118 -1.03 13.07 -3.33
C LYS A 118 -0.19 11.79 -3.49
N THR A 119 0.23 11.24 -2.37
CA THR A 119 1.10 10.05 -2.33
C THR A 119 0.32 8.77 -2.66
N ILE A 120 -0.91 8.64 -2.18
CA ILE A 120 -1.79 7.52 -2.57
C ILE A 120 -2.14 7.59 -4.06
N THR A 121 -2.44 8.76 -4.62
CA THR A 121 -2.62 8.92 -6.07
C THR A 121 -1.36 8.52 -6.83
N TYR A 122 -0.18 8.92 -6.34
CA TYR A 122 1.10 8.53 -6.95
C TYR A 122 1.30 7.01 -6.98
N PHE A 123 1.07 6.33 -5.86
CA PHE A 123 1.24 4.87 -5.79
C PHE A 123 0.12 4.10 -6.49
N SER A 124 -1.07 4.71 -6.62
CA SER A 124 -2.26 4.07 -7.19
C SER A 124 -2.49 2.65 -6.64
N PRO A 125 -2.56 2.46 -5.30
CA PRO A 125 -2.84 1.15 -4.72
C PRO A 125 -4.23 0.67 -5.15
N SER A 126 -4.39 -0.64 -5.26
CA SER A 126 -5.68 -1.24 -5.60
C SER A 126 -6.72 -1.08 -4.50
N LEU A 127 -6.27 -1.08 -3.23
CA LEU A 127 -7.14 -0.93 -2.07
C LEU A 127 -6.37 -0.29 -0.91
N ILE A 128 -7.05 0.61 -0.20
CA ILE A 128 -6.56 1.25 1.02
C ILE A 128 -7.45 0.79 2.18
N VAL A 129 -6.86 0.15 3.18
CA VAL A 129 -7.54 -0.29 4.39
C VAL A 129 -7.30 0.76 5.48
N CYS A 130 -8.37 1.42 5.89
CA CYS A 130 -8.36 2.43 6.94
C CYS A 130 -8.96 1.85 8.22
N PHE A 131 -8.14 1.74 9.26
CA PHE A 131 -8.58 1.26 10.57
C PHE A 131 -8.80 2.43 11.53
N GLY A 132 -9.90 2.35 12.29
CA GLY A 132 -10.28 3.29 13.33
C GLY A 132 -11.15 4.44 12.81
N ASN A 133 -12.06 4.92 13.66
CA ASN A 133 -12.93 6.05 13.34
C ASN A 133 -12.16 7.33 13.02
N ASP A 134 -11.09 7.63 13.77
CA ASP A 134 -10.33 8.85 13.56
C ASP A 134 -9.63 8.88 12.18
N CYS A 135 -9.24 7.70 11.67
CA CYS A 135 -8.69 7.57 10.33
C CYS A 135 -9.73 7.95 9.27
N GLU A 136 -10.93 7.39 9.37
CA GLU A 136 -12.01 7.66 8.43
C GLU A 136 -12.46 9.12 8.51
N LEU A 137 -12.65 9.66 9.71
CA LEU A 137 -13.04 11.05 9.92
C LEU A 137 -12.04 12.02 9.30
N ALA A 138 -10.74 11.76 9.45
CA ALA A 138 -9.70 12.58 8.87
C ALA A 138 -9.72 12.54 7.33
N ILE A 139 -9.93 11.36 6.74
CA ILE A 139 -10.05 11.19 5.28
C ILE A 139 -11.31 11.91 4.76
N ASN A 140 -12.47 11.68 5.39
CA ASN A 140 -13.75 12.26 4.97
C ASN A 140 -13.79 13.78 5.10
N LYS A 141 -13.17 14.35 6.13
CA LYS A 141 -13.07 15.81 6.34
C LYS A 141 -12.29 16.51 5.23
N ALA A 142 -11.23 15.88 4.75
CA ALA A 142 -10.29 16.50 3.81
C ALA A 142 -10.57 16.14 2.35
N SER A 143 -11.43 15.16 2.10
CA SER A 143 -11.83 14.75 0.76
C SER A 143 -12.79 15.78 0.16
N SER A 144 -12.27 16.72 -0.62
CA SER A 144 -13.10 17.29 -1.69
C SER A 144 -13.42 16.15 -2.66
N VAL A 145 -14.71 15.99 -2.96
CA VAL A 145 -15.30 14.76 -3.52
C VAL A 145 -14.64 14.30 -4.84
N GLU A 146 -13.84 15.12 -5.51
CA GLU A 146 -13.22 14.78 -6.81
C GLU A 146 -11.88 14.05 -6.73
N GLN A 147 -11.02 14.36 -5.75
CA GLN A 147 -9.65 13.80 -5.72
C GLN A 147 -9.59 12.34 -5.26
N VAL A 148 -10.59 11.89 -4.49
CA VAL A 148 -10.63 10.54 -3.90
C VAL A 148 -11.59 9.58 -4.60
N LYS A 149 -12.37 10.06 -5.59
CA LYS A 149 -13.41 9.28 -6.28
C LYS A 149 -12.93 7.97 -6.90
N HIS A 150 -11.65 7.92 -7.29
CA HIS A 150 -11.04 6.77 -7.95
C HIS A 150 -10.29 5.86 -6.97
N LEU A 151 -10.21 6.24 -5.69
CA LEU A 151 -9.53 5.47 -4.65
C LEU A 151 -10.50 4.52 -3.98
N ASN A 152 -10.08 3.26 -3.81
CA ASN A 152 -10.89 2.24 -3.14
C ASN A 152 -10.48 2.18 -1.67
N PHE A 153 -11.43 2.48 -0.78
CA PHE A 153 -11.24 2.38 0.66
C PHE A 153 -12.04 1.22 1.24
N PHE A 154 -11.42 0.47 2.15
CA PHE A 154 -12.08 -0.43 3.09
C PHE A 154 -11.96 0.18 4.48
N TYR A 155 -13.09 0.51 5.11
CA TYR A 155 -13.11 1.09 6.45
C TYR A 155 -13.41 0.02 7.50
N TYR A 156 -12.63 0.04 8.58
CA TYR A 156 -12.89 -0.79 9.76
C TYR A 156 -12.81 0.06 11.03
N HIS A 157 -13.97 0.41 11.58
CA HIS A 157 -14.12 1.39 12.67
C HIS A 157 -13.54 0.96 14.02
N HIS A 158 -13.61 -0.33 14.35
CA HIS A 158 -13.35 -0.85 15.71
C HIS A 158 -11.94 -1.44 15.86
N PHE A 159 -10.91 -0.68 15.46
CA PHE A 159 -9.56 -1.21 15.30
C PHE A 159 -9.02 -1.96 16.53
N GLU A 160 -9.19 -1.38 17.71
CA GLU A 160 -8.68 -1.92 18.97
C GLU A 160 -9.38 -3.23 19.37
N GLN A 161 -10.62 -3.45 18.93
CA GLN A 161 -11.32 -4.71 19.19
C GLN A 161 -10.65 -5.89 18.48
N LEU A 162 -9.95 -5.65 17.37
CA LEU A 162 -9.23 -6.69 16.62
C LEU A 162 -8.04 -7.27 17.37
N PHE A 163 -7.52 -6.57 18.37
CA PHE A 163 -6.35 -7.04 19.13
C PHE A 163 -6.70 -8.30 19.92
N ASN A 164 -7.96 -8.44 20.32
CA ASN A 164 -8.47 -9.58 21.08
C ASN A 164 -9.31 -10.56 20.24
N SER A 165 -9.50 -10.30 18.94
CA SER A 165 -10.26 -11.20 18.06
C SER A 165 -9.61 -12.57 17.90
N SER A 166 -10.44 -13.57 17.61
CA SER A 166 -9.96 -14.92 17.31
C SER A 166 -9.31 -14.99 15.92
N ASP A 167 -8.46 -15.99 15.70
CA ASP A 167 -7.83 -16.22 14.40
C ASP A 167 -8.87 -16.48 13.28
N ASN A 168 -10.02 -17.06 13.62
CA ASN A 168 -11.11 -17.26 12.67
C ASN A 168 -11.71 -15.92 12.22
N ASP A 169 -11.94 -14.99 13.15
CA ASP A 169 -12.48 -13.67 12.84
C ASP A 169 -11.49 -12.86 11.99
N LEU A 170 -10.20 -12.93 12.34
CA LEU A 170 -9.13 -12.27 11.59
C LEU A 170 -8.98 -12.84 10.17
N SER A 171 -9.07 -14.16 10.03
CA SER A 171 -9.07 -14.84 8.73
C SER A 171 -10.27 -14.42 7.87
N LEU A 172 -11.45 -14.33 8.48
CA LEU A 172 -12.67 -13.86 7.79
C LEU A 172 -12.52 -12.40 7.33
N LEU A 173 -12.03 -11.52 8.21
CA LEU A 173 -11.80 -10.12 7.87
C LEU A 173 -10.77 -9.96 6.75
N ALA A 174 -9.66 -10.70 6.78
CA ALA A 174 -8.67 -10.65 5.70
C ALA A 174 -9.27 -11.06 4.35
N LYS A 175 -10.11 -12.11 4.33
CA LYS A 175 -10.85 -12.53 3.12
C LYS A 175 -11.84 -11.47 2.65
N GLN A 176 -12.55 -10.81 3.57
CA GLN A 176 -13.47 -9.72 3.24
C GLN A 176 -12.73 -8.52 2.65
N ILE A 177 -11.56 -8.17 3.17
CA ILE A 177 -10.72 -7.10 2.61
C ILE A 177 -10.25 -7.49 1.22
N LEU A 178 -9.73 -8.70 1.04
CA LEU A 178 -9.23 -9.17 -0.26
C LEU A 178 -10.31 -9.24 -1.33
N SER A 179 -11.56 -9.52 -0.97
CA SER A 179 -12.68 -9.50 -1.93
C SER A 179 -13.02 -8.11 -2.46
N GLN A 180 -12.55 -7.05 -1.80
CA GLN A 180 -12.69 -5.67 -2.28
C GLN A 180 -11.55 -5.22 -3.19
N VAL A 181 -10.50 -6.03 -3.37
CA VAL A 181 -9.41 -5.71 -4.30
C VAL A 181 -9.94 -5.88 -5.73
N PRO A 182 -9.95 -4.82 -6.57
CA PRO A 182 -10.43 -4.93 -7.95
C PRO A 182 -9.58 -5.93 -8.74
N ASN A 183 -10.22 -6.73 -9.60
CA ASN A 183 -9.52 -7.54 -10.59
C ASN A 183 -8.76 -6.60 -11.53
N ARG A 184 -7.43 -6.68 -11.53
CA ARG A 184 -6.56 -5.94 -12.46
C ARG A 184 -6.54 -6.59 -13.83
#